data_AF-A0A924CKV7-F1
#
_entry.id   AF-A0A924CKV7-F1
#
_cell.length_a   1.000
_cell.length_b   1.000
_cell.length_c   1.000
_cell.angle_alpha   90.00
_cell.angle_beta   90.00
_cell.angle_gamma   90.00
#
_symmetry.space_group_name_H-M   'P 1'
#
loop_
_entity.id
_entity.type
_entity.pdbx_description
1 polymer ?
#
loop_
_entity_poly.entity_id
_entity_poly.type
_entity_poly.pdbx_seq_one_letter_code
_entity_poly.pdbx_strand_id
1 'polypeptide(L)'
;TKRQARETIAAEAARAGMPFVDQRWLGGMLTNFKPIKTSIKRLKEMEASIEDGSVEKLSKKEGLMFQREMIKLQKSIGGIKDMGGIPDAIFVVDVGYHKGAITEAAKLGIPVIGVVDTNHSPEGVTYVIPGNDDSSKAIMLYARGVADAILEGRANATNELVDAIKSGATGDEFVEVSEQA
;
A
#
# COMPACT_ATOMS: atom_id res chain seq x y z
N THR A 1 -0.04 -6.27 13.48
CA THR A 1 -0.78 -7.20 12.61
C THR A 1 -0.77 -8.60 13.20
N LYS A 2 -1.93 -9.25 13.20
CA LYS A 2 -2.12 -10.67 13.57
C LYS A 2 -1.18 -11.57 12.77
N ARG A 3 -0.63 -12.62 13.38
CA ARG A 3 0.33 -13.51 12.71
C ARG A 3 -0.29 -14.21 11.50
N GLN A 4 -1.57 -14.54 11.63
CA GLN A 4 -2.42 -15.19 10.64
C GLN A 4 -2.61 -14.36 9.36
N ALA A 5 -2.46 -13.03 9.44
CA ALA A 5 -2.70 -12.13 8.33
C ALA A 5 -1.43 -11.79 7.53
N ARG A 6 -0.24 -11.91 8.13
CA ARG A 6 0.98 -11.27 7.60
C ARG A 6 1.36 -11.78 6.21
N GLU A 7 1.54 -13.09 6.10
CA GLU A 7 1.97 -13.74 4.86
C GLU A 7 0.92 -13.56 3.76
N THR A 8 -0.35 -13.75 4.11
CA THR A 8 -1.48 -13.62 3.19
C THR A 8 -1.61 -12.21 2.63
N ILE A 9 -1.57 -11.18 3.48
CA ILE A 9 -1.65 -9.78 3.04
C ILE A 9 -0.45 -9.41 2.17
N ALA A 10 0.76 -9.83 2.56
CA ALA A 10 1.96 -9.57 1.75
C ALA A 10 1.89 -10.22 0.37
N ALA A 11 1.47 -11.49 0.29
CA ALA A 11 1.38 -12.22 -0.96
C ALA A 11 0.31 -11.64 -1.91
N GLU A 12 -0.90 -11.37 -1.40
CA GLU A 12 -1.99 -10.85 -2.22
C GLU A 12 -1.76 -9.38 -2.64
N ALA A 13 -1.19 -8.56 -1.75
CA ALA A 13 -0.83 -7.19 -2.10
C ALA A 13 0.29 -7.15 -3.15
N ALA A 14 1.32 -8.00 -3.02
CA ALA A 14 2.36 -8.14 -4.05
C ALA A 14 1.78 -8.59 -5.39
N ARG A 15 0.81 -9.52 -5.39
CA ARG A 15 0.09 -9.94 -6.60
C ARG A 15 -0.69 -8.78 -7.25
N ALA A 16 -1.33 -7.93 -6.46
CA ALA A 16 -2.04 -6.74 -6.95
C ALA A 16 -1.09 -5.56 -7.33
N GLY A 17 0.20 -5.68 -7.01
CA GLY A 17 1.19 -4.61 -7.15
C GLY A 17 0.93 -3.42 -6.23
N MET A 18 0.31 -3.66 -5.06
CA MET A 18 -0.09 -2.63 -4.11
C MET A 18 0.81 -2.60 -2.88
N PRO A 19 1.06 -1.41 -2.29
CA PRO A 19 1.79 -1.29 -1.03
C PRO A 19 1.06 -2.00 0.12
N PHE A 20 1.81 -2.53 1.08
CA PHE A 20 1.25 -3.24 2.23
C PHE A 20 2.05 -3.06 3.52
N VAL A 21 1.39 -3.33 4.66
CA VAL A 21 2.01 -3.38 5.98
C VAL A 21 1.59 -4.67 6.69
N ASP A 22 2.48 -5.65 6.72
CA ASP A 22 2.24 -6.98 7.30
C ASP A 22 2.73 -7.10 8.75
N GLN A 23 3.62 -6.22 9.22
CA GLN A 23 4.20 -6.30 10.56
C GLN A 23 3.52 -5.37 11.57
N ARG A 24 4.12 -4.21 11.84
CA ARG A 24 3.63 -3.23 12.81
C ARG A 24 3.43 -1.91 12.10
N TRP A 25 2.25 -1.33 12.30
CA TRP A 25 2.00 0.05 11.94
C TRP A 25 2.87 0.98 12.81
N LEU A 26 3.77 1.72 12.18
CA LEU A 26 4.54 2.76 12.85
C LEU A 26 3.66 4.00 12.94
N GLY A 27 3.55 4.60 14.13
CA GLY A 27 2.79 5.84 14.29
C GLY A 27 3.38 6.94 13.42
N GLY A 28 2.52 7.66 12.70
CA GLY A 28 2.92 8.68 11.74
C GLY A 28 3.21 8.14 10.34
N MET A 29 2.87 6.88 10.04
CA MET A 29 3.06 6.29 8.71
C MET A 29 2.36 7.09 7.60
N LEU A 30 1.18 7.65 7.87
CA LEU A 30 0.46 8.48 6.91
C LEU A 30 0.60 9.97 7.25
N THR A 31 0.46 10.31 8.52
CA THR A 31 0.41 11.71 8.98
C THR A 31 1.78 12.38 9.06
N ASN A 32 2.86 11.62 9.20
CA ASN A 32 4.24 12.12 9.26
C ASN A 32 5.13 11.36 8.26
N PHE A 33 4.76 11.42 6.97
CA PHE A 33 5.39 10.62 5.92
C PHE A 33 6.83 11.02 5.60
N LYS A 34 7.27 12.27 5.90
CA LYS A 34 8.60 12.76 5.52
C LYS A 34 9.76 11.94 6.13
N PRO A 35 9.80 11.64 7.45
CA PRO A 35 10.78 10.71 8.03
C PRO A 35 10.71 9.28 7.47
N ILE A 36 9.51 8.81 7.14
CA ILE A 36 9.31 7.48 6.54
C ILE A 36 9.95 7.43 5.15
N LYS A 37 9.75 8.47 4.33
CA LYS A 37 10.40 8.60 3.01
C LYS A 37 11.93 8.58 3.10
N THR A 38 12.51 9.25 4.10
CA THR A 38 13.96 9.19 4.35
C THR A 38 14.41 7.76 4.67
N SER A 39 13.63 7.04 5.48
CA SER A 39 13.92 5.66 5.85
C SER A 39 13.78 4.70 4.65
N ILE A 40 12.79 4.92 3.77
CA ILE A 40 12.64 4.20 2.50
C ILE A 40 13.84 4.47 1.57
N LYS A 41 14.30 5.73 1.48
CA LYS A 41 15.50 6.07 0.69
C LYS A 41 16.72 5.32 1.18
N ARG A 42 16.93 5.31 2.50
CA ARG A 42 18.02 4.57 3.14
C ARG A 42 17.94 3.07 2.85
N LEU A 43 16.75 2.48 2.89
CA LEU A 43 16.55 1.08 2.53
C LEU A 43 16.98 0.79 1.08
N LYS A 44 16.59 1.65 0.13
CA LYS A 44 16.99 1.51 -1.28
C LYS A 44 18.50 1.65 -1.48
N GLU A 45 19.14 2.58 -0.77
CA GLU A 45 20.60 2.74 -0.77
C GLU A 45 21.30 1.49 -0.21
N MET A 46 20.73 0.87 0.83
CA MET A 46 21.27 -0.37 1.40
C MET A 46 21.09 -1.57 0.46
N GLU A 47 19.95 -1.69 -0.22
CA GLU A 47 19.71 -2.72 -1.25
C GLU A 47 20.73 -2.57 -2.40
N ALA A 48 20.93 -1.34 -2.89
CA ALA A 48 21.90 -1.05 -3.95
C ALA A 48 23.36 -1.37 -3.55
N SER A 49 23.73 -1.07 -2.30
CA SER A 49 25.08 -1.37 -1.78
C SER A 49 25.37 -2.88 -1.64
N ILE A 50 24.32 -3.70 -1.55
CA ILE A 50 24.46 -5.16 -1.58
C ILE A 50 24.62 -5.64 -3.03
N GLU A 51 23.81 -5.10 -3.93
CA GLU A 51 23.82 -5.47 -5.35
C GLU A 51 25.14 -5.09 -6.03
N ASP A 52 25.75 -3.96 -5.65
CA ASP A 52 27.04 -3.50 -6.18
C ASP A 52 28.27 -4.15 -5.51
N GLY A 53 28.07 -5.02 -4.52
CA GLY A 53 29.13 -5.72 -3.79
C GLY A 53 29.92 -4.86 -2.79
N SER A 54 29.50 -3.62 -2.51
CA SER A 54 30.17 -2.74 -1.54
C SER A 54 30.21 -3.32 -0.14
N VAL A 55 29.20 -4.10 0.24
CA VAL A 55 29.12 -4.78 1.54
C VAL A 55 30.20 -5.86 1.72
N GLU A 56 30.70 -6.46 0.63
CA GLU A 56 31.75 -7.49 0.70
C GLU A 56 33.12 -6.92 1.09
N LYS A 57 33.32 -5.61 0.90
CA LYS A 57 34.54 -4.89 1.29
C LYS A 57 34.58 -4.54 2.78
N LEU A 58 33.46 -4.70 3.49
CA LEU A 58 33.35 -4.43 4.92
C LEU A 58 33.97 -5.56 5.75
N SER A 59 34.36 -5.25 6.99
CA SER A 59 34.75 -6.31 7.92
C SER A 59 33.56 -7.23 8.22
N LYS A 60 33.82 -8.50 8.58
CA LYS A 60 32.74 -9.47 8.91
C LYS A 60 31.75 -8.95 9.95
N LYS A 61 32.23 -8.17 10.92
CA LYS A 61 31.39 -7.56 11.96
C LYS A 61 30.49 -6.46 11.40
N GLU A 62 31.05 -5.57 10.58
CA GLU A 62 30.31 -4.47 9.94
C GLU A 62 29.30 -5.00 8.94
N GLY A 63 29.68 -5.96 8.10
CA GLY A 63 28.77 -6.63 7.16
C GLY A 63 27.59 -7.30 7.88
N LEU A 64 27.84 -7.99 8.99
CA LEU A 64 26.77 -8.58 9.81
C LEU A 64 25.83 -7.52 10.40
N MET A 65 26.37 -6.41 10.92
CA MET A 65 25.56 -5.33 11.47
C MET A 65 24.72 -4.64 10.38
N PHE A 66 25.30 -4.42 9.21
CA PHE A 66 24.63 -3.88 8.04
C PHE A 66 23.45 -4.77 7.60
N GLN A 67 23.68 -6.08 7.46
CA GLN A 67 22.63 -7.03 7.10
C GLN A 67 21.49 -7.05 8.12
N ARG A 68 21.81 -7.03 9.43
CA ARG A 68 20.79 -6.99 10.49
C ARG A 68 19.96 -5.72 10.44
N GLU A 69 20.60 -4.57 10.18
CA GLU A 69 19.90 -3.29 10.03
C GLU A 69 18.98 -3.32 8.80
N MET A 70 19.47 -3.81 7.67
CA MET A 70 18.67 -3.92 6.45
C MET A 70 17.45 -4.83 6.67
N ILE A 71 17.64 -6.03 7.24
CA ILE A 71 16.54 -6.97 7.50
C ILE A 71 15.49 -6.34 8.41
N LYS A 72 15.93 -5.60 9.44
CA LYS A 72 15.01 -4.90 10.36
C LYS A 72 14.22 -3.82 9.64
N LEU A 73 14.88 -3.08 8.75
CA LEU A 73 14.26 -1.99 7.99
C LEU A 73 13.30 -2.54 6.94
N GLN A 74 13.72 -3.55 6.16
CA GLN A 74 12.90 -4.28 5.19
C GLN A 74 11.64 -4.84 5.85
N LYS A 75 11.77 -5.44 7.03
CA LYS A 75 10.63 -5.96 7.79
C LYS A 75 9.65 -4.88 8.25
N SER A 76 10.12 -3.65 8.46
CA SER A 76 9.30 -2.58 9.02
C SER A 76 8.62 -1.73 7.95
N ILE A 77 9.30 -1.46 6.83
CA ILE A 77 8.86 -0.52 5.78
C ILE A 77 9.01 -1.06 4.35
N GLY A 78 9.46 -2.31 4.17
CA GLY A 78 9.68 -2.89 2.85
C GLY A 78 8.40 -2.95 2.00
N GLY A 79 7.25 -3.25 2.62
CA GLY A 79 5.97 -3.31 1.90
C GLY A 79 5.44 -1.95 1.41
N ILE A 80 5.98 -0.83 1.92
CA ILE A 80 5.62 0.53 1.48
C ILE A 80 6.73 1.22 0.68
N LYS A 81 7.79 0.49 0.30
CA LYS A 81 8.98 1.07 -0.34
C LYS A 81 8.70 1.64 -1.74
N ASP A 82 7.69 1.10 -2.41
CA ASP A 82 7.27 1.50 -3.76
C ASP A 82 6.07 2.46 -3.74
N MET A 83 5.70 2.94 -2.56
CA MET A 83 4.63 3.91 -2.41
C MET A 83 5.11 5.30 -2.86
N GLY A 84 4.46 5.85 -3.89
CA GLY A 84 4.79 7.15 -4.48
C GLY A 84 4.34 8.36 -3.66
N GLY A 85 3.43 8.16 -2.72
CA GLY A 85 2.81 9.22 -1.93
C GLY A 85 1.86 8.69 -0.86
N ILE A 86 0.94 9.54 -0.41
CA ILE A 86 -0.14 9.13 0.49
C ILE A 86 -1.18 8.35 -0.33
N PRO A 87 -1.69 7.21 0.16
CA PRO A 87 -2.68 6.42 -0.56
C PRO A 87 -4.06 7.10 -0.60
N ASP A 88 -4.81 6.86 -1.67
CA ASP A 88 -6.19 7.35 -1.85
C ASP A 88 -7.22 6.53 -1.07
N ALA A 89 -6.89 5.30 -0.68
CA ALA A 89 -7.71 4.44 0.16
C ALA A 89 -6.85 3.44 0.92
N ILE A 90 -7.32 2.96 2.06
CA ILE A 90 -6.66 1.87 2.79
C ILE A 90 -7.61 0.71 3.09
N PHE A 91 -7.09 -0.50 3.01
CA PHE A 91 -7.77 -1.71 3.43
C PHE A 91 -7.18 -2.24 4.75
N VAL A 92 -8.03 -2.51 5.73
CA VAL A 92 -7.63 -2.91 7.08
C VAL A 92 -8.37 -4.18 7.50
N VAL A 93 -7.61 -5.18 7.95
CA VAL A 93 -8.14 -6.37 8.62
C VAL A 93 -7.97 -6.20 10.11
N ASP A 94 -9.04 -6.41 10.88
CA ASP A 94 -9.12 -6.15 12.33
C ASP A 94 -8.91 -4.66 12.68
N VAL A 95 -10.02 -3.94 12.68
CA VAL A 95 -10.06 -2.50 13.00
C VAL A 95 -9.67 -2.22 14.46
N GLY A 96 -9.89 -3.18 15.37
CA GLY A 96 -9.56 -3.04 16.78
C GLY A 96 -8.06 -3.07 17.06
N TYR A 97 -7.32 -3.91 16.34
CA TYR A 97 -5.87 -3.98 16.41
C TYR A 97 -5.19 -2.80 15.71
N HIS A 98 -5.82 -2.25 14.67
CA HIS A 98 -5.26 -1.24 13.78
C HIS A 98 -5.80 0.18 13.97
N LYS A 99 -6.22 0.53 15.20
CA LYS A 99 -6.73 1.88 15.56
C LYS A 99 -5.84 3.04 15.15
N GLY A 100 -4.51 2.86 15.24
CA GLY A 100 -3.55 3.88 14.82
C GLY A 100 -3.66 4.23 13.34
N ALA A 101 -3.80 3.22 12.47
CA ALA A 101 -3.96 3.41 11.03
C ALA A 101 -5.27 4.14 10.72
N ILE A 102 -6.37 3.73 11.37
CA ILE A 102 -7.71 4.33 11.19
C ILE A 102 -7.70 5.79 11.63
N THR A 103 -7.09 6.09 12.78
CA THR A 103 -7.00 7.46 13.31
C THR A 103 -6.19 8.37 12.38
N GLU A 104 -5.08 7.86 11.84
CA GLU A 104 -4.27 8.61 10.89
C GLU A 104 -4.98 8.82 9.55
N ALA A 105 -5.67 7.80 9.03
CA ALA A 105 -6.45 7.89 7.81
C ALA A 105 -7.60 8.91 7.94
N ALA A 106 -8.34 8.85 9.05
CA ALA A 106 -9.42 9.79 9.34
C ALA A 106 -8.94 11.26 9.37
N LYS A 107 -7.75 11.53 9.93
CA LYS A 107 -7.16 12.88 9.95
C LYS A 107 -6.83 13.42 8.56
N LEU A 108 -6.50 12.54 7.62
CA LEU A 108 -6.15 12.89 6.26
C LEU A 108 -7.34 12.79 5.29
N GLY A 109 -8.51 12.37 5.77
CA GLY A 109 -9.68 12.13 4.93
C GLY A 109 -9.55 10.92 4.00
N ILE A 110 -8.64 9.99 4.31
CA ILE A 110 -8.43 8.79 3.50
C ILE A 110 -9.54 7.78 3.84
N PRO A 111 -10.34 7.32 2.87
CA PRO A 111 -11.36 6.32 3.09
C PRO A 111 -10.77 4.99 3.55
N VAL A 112 -11.40 4.41 4.57
CA VAL A 112 -10.99 3.14 5.17
C VAL A 112 -12.00 2.05 4.81
N ILE A 113 -11.53 1.00 4.15
CA ILE A 113 -12.25 -0.25 3.93
C ILE A 113 -11.80 -1.22 5.02
N GLY A 114 -12.71 -1.62 5.93
CA GLY A 114 -12.33 -2.33 7.15
C GLY A 114 -13.15 -3.58 7.39
N VAL A 115 -12.48 -4.69 7.74
CA VAL A 115 -13.14 -5.90 8.26
C VAL A 115 -13.42 -5.69 9.76
N VAL A 116 -14.69 -5.76 10.14
CA VAL A 116 -15.16 -5.52 11.52
C VAL A 116 -15.81 -6.78 12.07
N ASP A 117 -15.24 -7.30 13.16
CA ASP A 117 -15.81 -8.40 13.94
C ASP A 117 -16.70 -7.86 15.08
N THR A 118 -17.49 -8.74 15.67
CA THR A 118 -18.47 -8.54 16.74
C THR A 118 -17.95 -7.80 17.98
N ASN A 119 -16.65 -7.86 18.25
CA ASN A 119 -16.00 -7.24 19.41
C ASN A 119 -15.42 -5.84 19.11
N HIS A 120 -15.62 -5.30 17.91
CA HIS A 120 -15.04 -4.03 17.49
C HIS A 120 -16.08 -3.03 16.96
N SER A 121 -15.84 -1.74 17.19
CA SER A 121 -16.69 -0.65 16.67
C SER A 121 -16.37 -0.37 15.20
N PRO A 122 -17.38 -0.18 14.34
CA PRO A 122 -17.19 0.26 12.95
C PRO A 122 -16.85 1.75 12.82
N GLU A 123 -16.76 2.49 13.93
CA GLU A 123 -16.47 3.91 13.93
C GLU A 123 -15.12 4.24 13.25
N GLY A 124 -15.11 5.24 12.38
CA GLY A 124 -13.94 5.63 11.60
C GLY A 124 -13.67 4.78 10.36
N VAL A 125 -14.48 3.73 10.13
CA VAL A 125 -14.43 2.93 8.90
C VAL A 125 -15.45 3.48 7.90
N THR A 126 -14.99 3.80 6.68
CA THR A 126 -15.85 4.35 5.62
C THR A 126 -16.69 3.25 4.98
N TYR A 127 -16.07 2.11 4.69
CA TYR A 127 -16.71 0.95 4.08
C TYR A 127 -16.52 -0.27 4.97
N VAL A 128 -17.58 -0.67 5.66
CA VAL A 128 -17.56 -1.75 6.64
C VAL A 128 -17.81 -3.09 5.96
N ILE A 129 -16.93 -4.04 6.18
CA ILE A 129 -17.09 -5.45 5.82
C ILE A 129 -17.31 -6.23 7.11
N PRO A 130 -18.55 -6.60 7.46
CA PRO A 130 -18.81 -7.39 8.66
C PRO A 130 -18.27 -8.81 8.46
N GLY A 131 -17.42 -9.29 9.37
CA GLY A 131 -16.86 -10.63 9.22
C GLY A 131 -15.79 -11.01 10.26
N ASN A 132 -15.49 -12.30 10.30
CA ASN A 132 -14.50 -12.88 11.22
C ASN A 132 -13.08 -12.45 10.84
N ASP A 133 -12.35 -11.85 11.78
CA ASP A 133 -10.98 -11.36 11.58
C ASP A 133 -9.88 -12.20 12.28
N ASP A 134 -10.25 -13.32 12.90
CA ASP A 134 -9.35 -14.24 13.61
C ASP A 134 -8.94 -15.45 12.76
N SER A 135 -9.80 -15.88 11.84
CA SER A 135 -9.57 -17.05 11.00
C SER A 135 -8.65 -16.73 9.81
N SER A 136 -7.55 -17.49 9.67
CA SER A 136 -6.65 -17.36 8.50
C SER A 136 -7.37 -17.57 7.16
N LYS A 137 -8.36 -18.47 7.11
CA LYS A 137 -9.18 -18.70 5.92
C LYS A 137 -10.05 -17.49 5.57
N ALA A 138 -10.62 -16.83 6.58
CA ALA A 138 -11.44 -15.63 6.36
C ALA A 138 -10.56 -14.47 5.89
N ILE A 139 -9.42 -14.24 6.56
CA ILE A 139 -8.45 -13.20 6.16
C ILE A 139 -7.98 -13.41 4.71
N MET A 140 -7.71 -14.66 4.34
CA MET A 140 -7.36 -15.02 2.95
C MET A 140 -8.48 -14.70 1.97
N LEU A 141 -9.73 -14.99 2.32
CA LEU A 141 -10.87 -14.65 1.49
C LEU A 141 -10.96 -13.14 1.24
N TYR A 142 -10.84 -12.31 2.29
CA TYR A 142 -10.89 -10.86 2.14
C TYR A 142 -9.70 -10.31 1.36
N ALA A 143 -8.48 -10.73 1.70
CA ALA A 143 -7.27 -10.27 1.04
C ALA A 143 -7.30 -10.59 -0.47
N ARG A 144 -7.70 -11.81 -0.81
CA ARG A 144 -7.86 -12.24 -2.20
C ARG A 144 -8.97 -11.48 -2.91
N GLY A 145 -10.14 -11.33 -2.29
CA GLY A 145 -11.26 -10.60 -2.88
C GLY A 145 -10.92 -9.14 -3.16
N VAL A 146 -10.22 -8.47 -2.25
CA VAL A 146 -9.75 -7.10 -2.44
C VAL A 146 -8.69 -7.02 -3.55
N ALA A 147 -7.72 -7.95 -3.57
CA ALA A 147 -6.71 -8.00 -4.62
C ALA A 147 -7.31 -8.26 -6.01
N ASP A 148 -8.28 -9.17 -6.11
CA ASP A 148 -9.01 -9.46 -7.35
C ASP A 148 -9.80 -8.22 -7.81
N ALA A 149 -10.51 -7.55 -6.90
CA ALA A 149 -11.24 -6.31 -7.21
C ALA A 149 -10.32 -5.18 -7.71
N ILE A 150 -9.11 -5.05 -7.15
CA ILE A 150 -8.11 -4.06 -7.59
C ILE A 150 -7.62 -4.38 -9.01
N LEU A 151 -7.36 -5.65 -9.31
CA LEU A 151 -6.90 -6.09 -10.62
C LEU A 151 -7.99 -5.93 -11.68
N GLU A 152 -9.22 -6.33 -11.37
CA GLU A 152 -10.38 -6.15 -12.25
C GLU A 152 -10.66 -4.66 -12.50
N GLY A 153 -10.63 -3.83 -11.45
CA GLY A 153 -10.80 -2.38 -11.59
C GLY A 153 -9.74 -1.75 -12.48
N ARG A 154 -8.48 -2.19 -12.37
CA ARG A 154 -7.40 -1.71 -13.25
C ARG A 154 -7.61 -2.12 -14.70
N ALA A 155 -8.01 -3.37 -14.95
CA ALA A 155 -8.29 -3.87 -16.30
C ALA A 155 -9.46 -3.12 -16.95
N ASN A 156 -10.53 -2.86 -16.18
CA ASN A 156 -11.69 -2.12 -16.67
C ASN A 156 -11.33 -0.67 -17.00
N ALA A 157 -10.60 0.02 -16.13
CA ALA A 157 -10.15 1.39 -16.40
C ALA A 157 -9.29 1.49 -17.68
N THR A 158 -8.44 0.48 -17.94
CA THR A 158 -7.67 0.43 -19.20
C THR A 158 -8.56 0.18 -20.42
N ASN A 159 -9.58 -0.67 -20.31
CA ASN A 159 -10.51 -0.95 -21.40
C ASN A 159 -11.37 0.28 -21.72
N GLU A 160 -11.90 0.96 -20.69
CA GLU A 160 -12.67 2.20 -20.85
C GLU A 160 -11.85 3.30 -21.54
N LEU A 161 -10.57 3.43 -21.19
CA LEU A 161 -9.65 4.35 -21.88
C LEU A 161 -9.46 3.96 -23.35
N VAL A 162 -9.25 2.68 -23.64
CA VAL A 162 -9.09 2.18 -25.01
C VAL A 162 -10.37 2.41 -25.82
N ASP A 163 -11.54 2.21 -25.23
CA ASP A 163 -12.83 2.42 -25.89
C ASP A 163 -13.13 3.92 -26.08
N ALA A 164 -12.75 4.79 -25.13
CA ALA A 164 -12.81 6.24 -25.28
C ALA A 164 -11.91 6.74 -26.44
N ILE A 165 -10.71 6.16 -26.58
CA ILE A 165 -9.79 6.47 -27.68
C ILE A 165 -10.35 5.96 -29.02
N LYS A 166 -10.90 4.73 -29.07
CA LYS A 166 -11.50 4.14 -30.28
C LYS A 166 -12.78 4.86 -30.72
N SER A 167 -13.55 5.39 -29.78
CA SER A 167 -14.79 6.15 -30.07
C SER A 167 -14.53 7.60 -30.48
N GLY A 168 -13.26 8.04 -30.57
CA GLY A 168 -12.89 9.35 -31.11
C GLY A 168 -13.28 10.53 -30.21
N ALA A 169 -13.53 10.31 -28.92
CA ALA A 169 -13.96 11.36 -27.98
C ALA A 169 -12.82 12.30 -27.52
N THR A 170 -11.69 12.32 -28.23
CA THR A 170 -10.59 13.26 -27.99
C THR A 170 -10.10 13.83 -29.32
N GLY A 171 -10.62 15.00 -29.72
CA GLY A 171 -10.01 15.84 -30.76
C GLY A 171 -11.00 16.52 -31.73
N ASP A 172 -11.49 17.71 -31.37
CA ASP A 172 -11.39 18.96 -32.18
C ASP A 172 -12.47 19.99 -31.76
N GLU A 173 -12.17 20.78 -30.74
CA GLU A 173 -12.63 22.19 -30.67
C GLU A 173 -11.41 23.10 -30.81
N PHE A 174 -10.76 23.06 -31.98
CA PHE A 174 -9.96 24.19 -32.45
C PHE A 174 -10.94 25.21 -33.03
N VAL A 175 -11.27 26.24 -32.25
CA VAL A 175 -11.97 27.42 -32.76
C VAL A 175 -10.95 28.23 -33.56
N GLU A 176 -10.94 28.05 -34.89
CA GLU A 176 -10.33 29.04 -35.79
C GLU A 176 -11.16 30.33 -35.70
N VAL A 177 -10.61 31.34 -35.04
CA VAL A 177 -11.12 32.71 -35.14
C VAL A 177 -10.77 33.20 -36.54
N SER A 178 -11.75 33.17 -37.45
CA SER A 178 -11.62 33.85 -38.74
C SER A 178 -11.54 35.36 -38.49
N GLU A 179 -10.36 35.95 -38.65
CA GLU A 179 -10.22 37.39 -38.87
C GLU A 179 -11.00 37.76 -40.15
N GLN A 180 -12.12 38.46 -39.99
CA GLN A 180 -12.77 39.16 -41.08
C GLN A 180 -12.43 40.65 -40.99
N ALA A 181 -11.64 41.07 -41.98
CA ALA A 181 -11.59 42.34 -42.73
C ALA A 181 -11.67 43.67 -41.96
#